data_AF-A0A7C4MQU2-F1
#
_entry.id   AF-A0A7C4MQU2-F1
#
_cell.length_a   1.000
_cell.length_b   1.000
_cell.length_c   1.000
_cell.angle_alpha   90.00
_cell.angle_beta   90.00
_cell.angle_gamma   90.00
#
_symmetry.space_group_name_H-M   'P 1'
#
loop_
_entity.id
_entity.type
_entity.pdbx_description
1 polymer ?
#
loop_
_entity_poly.entity_id
_entity_poly.type
_entity_poly.pdbx_seq_one_letter_code
_entity_poly.pdbx_strand_id
1 'polypeptide(L)'
;MAGVSRLQYASDMRFVRVMCSGRVDLEFLLRAFSNGQDGVFVGGCRLNECNYVTQGNYDALGNVLLCKRILRYVGLNPNRIQIRFLSASEGNYLADCINAFVREVQGLGPLGSSEGLPVERMRLRIEGIRKLVPYLRLVERERMRIHPKTEEAYL
;
A
#
# COMPACT_ATOMS: atom_id res chain seq x y z
N MET A 1 -0.66 -4.18 -20.15
CA MET A 1 -0.20 -3.46 -21.36
C MET A 1 1.30 -3.13 -21.37
N ALA A 2 1.91 -2.62 -20.29
CA ALA A 2 3.30 -2.14 -20.32
C ALA A 2 4.34 -3.11 -20.91
N GLY A 3 4.31 -4.39 -20.52
CA GLY A 3 5.23 -5.40 -21.06
C GLY A 3 5.01 -5.73 -22.54
N VAL A 4 3.75 -5.78 -22.99
CA VAL A 4 3.40 -6.00 -24.41
C VAL A 4 3.87 -4.81 -25.25
N SER A 5 3.71 -3.59 -24.73
CA SER A 5 4.17 -2.35 -25.34
C SER A 5 5.68 -2.11 -25.19
N ARG A 6 6.43 -3.06 -24.61
CA ARG A 6 7.90 -2.99 -24.39
C ARG A 6 8.37 -1.73 -23.65
N LEU A 7 7.50 -1.17 -22.81
CA LEU A 7 7.81 0.02 -22.03
C LEU A 7 8.88 -0.31 -20.99
N GLN A 8 9.92 0.53 -20.96
CA GLN A 8 10.97 0.41 -19.96
C GLN A 8 10.56 1.12 -18.68
N TYR A 9 10.72 0.45 -17.55
CA TYR A 9 10.52 0.99 -16.22
C TYR A 9 11.57 0.39 -15.27
N ALA A 10 11.74 1.02 -14.11
CA ALA A 10 12.71 0.62 -13.12
C ALA A 10 12.58 -0.86 -12.71
N SER A 11 13.72 -1.55 -12.63
CA SER A 11 13.81 -2.99 -12.34
C SER A 11 13.88 -3.32 -10.84
N ASP A 12 13.88 -2.31 -9.97
CA ASP A 12 13.98 -2.45 -8.51
C ASP A 12 12.71 -3.05 -7.87
N MET A 13 11.57 -3.02 -8.56
CA MET A 13 10.30 -3.53 -8.04
C MET A 13 10.11 -5.04 -8.26
N ARG A 14 9.53 -5.70 -7.26
CA ARG A 14 9.01 -7.07 -7.37
C ARG A 14 7.50 -7.08 -7.15
N PHE A 15 6.76 -7.50 -8.17
CA PHE A 15 5.30 -7.55 -8.11
C PHE A 15 4.79 -8.80 -7.39
N VAL A 16 3.85 -8.61 -6.48
CA VAL A 16 3.06 -9.68 -5.87
C VAL A 16 1.64 -9.58 -6.38
N ARG A 17 1.20 -10.58 -7.15
CA ARG A 17 -0.16 -10.59 -7.72
C ARG A 17 -1.19 -10.99 -6.68
N VAL A 18 -2.21 -10.17 -6.52
CA VAL A 18 -3.45 -10.49 -5.82
C VAL A 18 -4.63 -10.28 -6.77
N MET A 19 -5.77 -10.92 -6.48
CA MET A 19 -6.97 -10.80 -7.33
C MET A 19 -7.63 -9.42 -7.24
N CYS A 20 -7.59 -8.80 -6.06
CA CYS A 20 -8.16 -7.49 -5.81
C CYS A 20 -7.24 -6.71 -4.85
N SER A 21 -7.12 -5.39 -5.05
CA SER A 21 -6.42 -4.52 -4.11
C SER A 21 -7.03 -4.54 -2.71
N GLY A 22 -8.33 -4.86 -2.57
CA GLY A 22 -8.96 -5.07 -1.27
C GLY A 22 -8.39 -6.23 -0.45
N ARG A 23 -7.60 -7.12 -1.06
CA ARG A 23 -6.83 -8.15 -0.34
C ARG A 23 -5.61 -7.58 0.39
N VAL A 24 -5.16 -6.38 0.03
CA VAL A 24 -4.00 -5.72 0.62
C VAL A 24 -4.37 -5.16 1.98
N ASP A 25 -4.17 -5.99 3.01
CA ASP A 25 -4.32 -5.65 4.42
C ASP A 25 -3.12 -4.82 4.95
N LEU A 26 -3.36 -4.03 5.99
CA LEU A 26 -2.36 -3.28 6.74
C LEU A 26 -1.22 -4.18 7.24
N GLU A 27 -1.53 -5.41 7.63
CA GLU A 27 -0.52 -6.39 8.07
C GLU A 27 0.49 -6.70 6.95
N PHE A 28 0.06 -6.80 5.69
CA PHE A 28 0.98 -7.02 4.57
C PHE A 28 1.90 -5.83 4.34
N LEU A 29 1.35 -4.62 4.47
CA LEU A 29 2.12 -3.37 4.31
C LEU A 29 3.20 -3.25 5.40
N LEU A 30 2.82 -3.46 6.66
CA LEU A 30 3.75 -3.38 7.79
C LEU A 30 4.78 -4.51 7.78
N ARG A 31 4.37 -5.72 7.37
CA ARG A 31 5.29 -6.86 7.21
C ARG A 31 6.38 -6.57 6.17
N ALA A 32 6.05 -5.89 5.06
CA ALA A 32 7.05 -5.52 4.06
C ALA A 32 8.14 -4.62 4.66
N PHE A 33 7.78 -3.61 5.45
CA PHE A 33 8.75 -2.77 6.14
C PHE A 33 9.53 -3.50 7.24
N SER A 34 8.88 -4.40 7.99
CA SER A 34 9.58 -5.26 8.98
C SER A 34 10.66 -6.13 8.31
N ASN A 35 10.36 -6.65 7.12
CA ASN A 35 11.31 -7.41 6.30
C ASN A 35 12.41 -6.55 5.65
N GLY A 36 12.41 -5.23 5.82
CA GLY A 36 13.45 -4.33 5.33
C GLY A 36 13.25 -3.82 3.90
N GLN A 37 12.01 -3.75 3.41
CA GLN A 37 11.73 -3.15 2.11
C GLN A 37 11.73 -1.62 2.20
N ASP A 38 12.47 -0.95 1.30
CA ASP A 38 12.61 0.52 1.31
C ASP A 38 11.33 1.26 0.92
N GLY A 39 10.47 0.63 0.12
CA GLY A 39 9.19 1.17 -0.26
C GLY A 39 8.19 0.09 -0.69
N VAL A 40 6.90 0.43 -0.58
CA VAL A 40 5.77 -0.43 -0.94
C VAL A 40 4.85 0.31 -1.90
N PHE A 41 4.62 -0.28 -3.07
CA PHE A 41 3.70 0.24 -4.09
C PHE A 41 2.46 -0.66 -4.17
N VAL A 42 1.28 -0.05 -4.11
CA VAL A 42 -0.02 -0.73 -4.24
C VAL A 42 -0.70 -0.27 -5.53
N GLY A 43 -0.92 -1.18 -6.45
CA GLY A 43 -1.72 -0.95 -7.66
C GLY A 43 -3.14 -1.49 -7.50
N GLY A 44 -4.16 -0.74 -7.92
CA GLY A 44 -5.54 -1.18 -7.95
C GLY A 44 -6.31 -0.66 -9.16
N CYS A 45 -7.52 -1.19 -9.37
CA CYS A 45 -8.46 -0.65 -10.36
C CYS A 45 -8.82 0.80 -10.03
N ARG A 46 -9.12 1.61 -11.05
CA ARG A 46 -9.70 2.95 -10.90
C ARG A 46 -10.86 2.93 -9.90
N LEU A 47 -10.94 3.99 -9.08
CA LEU A 47 -12.06 4.15 -8.14
C LEU A 47 -13.37 4.16 -8.93
N ASN A 48 -14.41 3.50 -8.41
CA ASN A 48 -15.68 3.20 -9.09
C ASN A 48 -15.62 2.21 -10.27
N GLU A 49 -14.44 1.74 -10.68
CA GLU A 49 -14.28 0.71 -11.71
C GLU A 49 -13.74 -0.60 -11.12
N CYS A 50 -14.11 -0.91 -9.87
CA CYS A 50 -13.65 -2.15 -9.24
C CYS A 50 -14.34 -3.35 -9.89
N ASN A 51 -13.55 -4.37 -10.27
CA ASN A 51 -14.09 -5.62 -10.78
C ASN A 51 -14.96 -6.38 -9.74
N TYR A 52 -14.78 -6.07 -8.46
CA TYR A 52 -15.55 -6.67 -7.37
C TYR A 52 -16.54 -5.65 -6.82
N VAL A 53 -17.82 -6.03 -6.74
CA VAL A 53 -18.93 -5.19 -6.25
C VAL A 53 -18.69 -4.69 -4.82
N THR A 54 -17.89 -5.40 -4.03
CA THR A 54 -17.51 -4.99 -2.69
C THR A 54 -16.63 -3.75 -2.63
N GLN A 55 -16.19 -3.22 -3.78
CA GLN A 55 -15.41 -1.98 -3.88
C GLN A 55 -14.12 -1.99 -3.04
N GLY A 56 -13.40 -3.12 -3.06
CA GLY A 56 -12.21 -3.32 -2.23
C GLY A 56 -11.03 -2.36 -2.53
N ASN A 57 -11.08 -1.63 -3.64
CA ASN A 57 -10.11 -0.57 -3.92
C ASN A 57 -10.23 0.63 -2.97
N TYR A 58 -11.41 0.92 -2.43
CA TYR A 58 -11.59 1.92 -1.37
C TYR A 58 -11.03 1.44 -0.03
N ASP A 59 -11.21 0.16 0.31
CA ASP A 59 -10.58 -0.43 1.50
C ASP A 59 -9.05 -0.34 1.40
N ALA A 60 -8.48 -0.65 0.22
CA ALA A 60 -7.05 -0.52 -0.02
C ALA A 60 -6.55 0.93 0.17
N LEU A 61 -7.34 1.92 -0.26
CA LEU A 61 -7.04 3.34 -0.03
C LEU A 61 -6.98 3.65 1.47
N GLY A 62 -7.98 3.23 2.22
CA GLY A 62 -8.02 3.39 3.68
C GLY A 62 -6.80 2.78 4.35
N ASN A 63 -6.45 1.54 3.98
CA ASN A 63 -5.31 0.81 4.52
C ASN A 63 -4.00 1.54 4.28
N VAL A 64 -3.80 2.07 3.07
CA VAL A 64 -2.57 2.81 2.72
C VAL A 64 -2.51 4.14 3.46
N LEU A 65 -3.62 4.87 3.58
CA LEU A 65 -3.68 6.12 4.34
C LEU A 65 -3.42 5.90 5.84
N LEU A 66 -3.98 4.84 6.41
CA LEU A 66 -3.73 4.43 7.79
C LEU A 66 -2.25 4.03 7.98
N CYS A 67 -1.70 3.23 7.07
CA CYS A 67 -0.29 2.85 7.07
C CYS A 67 0.61 4.08 7.00
N LYS A 68 0.30 5.09 6.18
CA LYS A 68 1.06 6.35 6.14
C LYS A 68 1.09 7.06 7.50
N ARG A 69 -0.04 7.09 8.22
CA ARG A 69 -0.10 7.66 9.57
C ARG A 69 0.78 6.88 10.54
N ILE A 70 0.74 5.55 10.45
CA ILE A 70 1.56 4.65 11.26
C ILE A 70 3.06 4.85 10.99
N LEU A 71 3.46 4.95 9.72
CA LEU A 71 4.86 5.20 9.36
C LEU A 71 5.37 6.50 9.98
N ARG A 72 4.59 7.60 9.87
CA ARG A 72 4.94 8.87 10.54
C ARG A 72 5.11 8.72 12.05
N TYR A 73 4.23 7.97 12.70
CA TYR A 73 4.30 7.72 14.14
C TYR A 73 5.57 6.94 14.55
N VAL A 74 6.03 6.02 13.69
CA VAL A 74 7.28 5.27 13.90
C VAL A 74 8.53 6.09 13.56
N GLY A 75 8.37 7.26 12.94
CA GLY A 75 9.47 8.09 12.45
C GLY A 75 10.01 7.63 11.11
N LEU A 76 9.15 7.06 10.25
CA LEU A 76 9.46 6.73 8.86
C LEU A 76 8.72 7.68 7.93
N ASN A 77 9.35 8.01 6.81
CA ASN A 77 8.75 8.87 5.81
C ASN A 77 7.52 8.17 5.16
N PRO A 78 6.34 8.80 5.19
CA PRO A 78 5.12 8.23 4.61
C PRO A 78 5.16 8.10 3.08
N ASN A 79 6.11 8.74 2.40
CA ASN A 79 6.29 8.60 0.96
C ASN A 79 6.90 7.25 0.57
N ARG A 80 7.40 6.48 1.53
CA ARG A 80 7.81 5.08 1.33
C ARG A 80 6.64 4.15 0.96
N ILE A 81 5.39 4.61 1.08
CA ILE A 81 4.23 3.87 0.61
C ILE A 81 3.40 4.70 -0.36
N GLN A 82 3.02 4.09 -1.48
CA GLN A 82 2.18 4.76 -2.49
C GLN A 82 1.11 3.81 -3.00
N ILE A 83 -0.07 4.37 -3.26
CA ILE A 83 -1.16 3.69 -3.95
C ILE A 83 -1.48 4.43 -5.24
N ARG A 84 -1.70 3.69 -6.31
CA ARG A 84 -2.15 4.20 -7.61
C ARG A 84 -3.30 3.37 -8.12
N PHE A 85 -4.24 4.06 -8.75
CA PHE A 85 -5.41 3.46 -9.36
C PHE A 85 -5.30 3.62 -10.87
N LEU A 86 -5.41 2.51 -11.58
CA LEU A 86 -5.16 2.42 -13.01
C LEU A 86 -6.06 1.36 -13.65
N SER A 87 -6.38 1.56 -14.92
CA SER A 87 -7.05 0.59 -15.78
C SER A 87 -6.03 -0.35 -16.44
N ALA A 88 -6.50 -1.51 -16.91
CA ALA A 88 -5.67 -2.49 -17.59
C ALA A 88 -5.01 -1.95 -18.88
N SER A 89 -5.63 -0.93 -19.49
CA SER A 89 -5.15 -0.26 -20.70
C SER A 89 -4.06 0.79 -20.44
N GLU A 90 -3.83 1.20 -19.20
CA GLU A 90 -2.96 2.32 -18.85
C GLU A 90 -1.49 1.89 -18.65
N GLY A 91 -0.92 1.23 -19.65
CA GLY A 91 0.45 0.72 -19.60
C GLY A 91 1.51 1.82 -19.42
N ASN A 92 1.37 2.93 -20.16
CA ASN A 92 2.27 4.08 -20.09
C ASN A 92 2.25 4.72 -18.69
N TYR A 93 1.05 4.98 -18.18
CA TYR A 93 0.87 5.58 -16.87
C TYR A 93 1.43 4.70 -15.74
N LEU A 94 1.28 3.37 -15.84
CA LEU A 94 1.89 2.44 -14.89
C LEU A 94 3.42 2.56 -14.89
N ALA A 95 4.05 2.59 -16.07
CA ALA A 95 5.50 2.73 -16.18
C ALA A 95 5.99 4.06 -15.57
N ASP A 96 5.29 5.16 -15.85
CA ASP A 96 5.60 6.47 -15.27
C ASP A 96 5.45 6.48 -13.75
N CYS A 97 4.38 5.88 -13.22
CA CYS A 97 4.15 5.76 -11.78
C CYS A 97 5.27 4.95 -11.10
N ILE A 98 5.67 3.82 -11.69
CA ILE A 98 6.77 2.99 -11.17
C ILE A 98 8.07 3.80 -11.15
N ASN A 99 8.42 4.45 -12.27
CA ASN A 99 9.64 5.25 -12.38
C ASN A 99 9.65 6.44 -11.42
N ALA A 100 8.51 7.10 -11.22
CA ALA A 100 8.39 8.18 -10.25
C ALA A 100 8.57 7.66 -8.83
N PHE A 101 7.93 6.54 -8.47
CA PHE A 101 8.02 5.97 -7.14
C PHE A 101 9.42 5.44 -6.82
N VAL A 102 10.08 4.76 -7.76
CA VAL A 102 11.46 4.28 -7.54
C VAL A 102 12.40 5.45 -7.32
N ARG A 103 12.31 6.51 -8.13
CA ARG A 103 13.11 7.73 -7.93
C ARG A 103 12.86 8.36 -6.56
N GLU A 104 11.60 8.42 -6.12
CA GLU A 104 11.23 8.94 -4.81
C GLU A 104 11.87 8.10 -3.68
N VAL A 105 11.73 6.77 -3.72
CA VAL A 105 12.31 5.88 -2.70
C VAL A 105 13.83 5.90 -2.70
N GLN A 106 14.47 5.94 -3.87
CA GLN A 106 15.92 6.08 -3.98
C GLN A 106 16.41 7.41 -3.40
N GLY A 107 15.68 8.50 -3.64
CA GLY A 107 15.97 9.82 -3.07
C GLY A 107 15.82 9.86 -1.54
N LEU A 108 14.94 9.03 -0.97
CA LEU A 108 14.83 8.86 0.47
C LEU A 108 15.98 8.02 1.05
N GLY A 109 16.67 7.22 0.24
CA GLY A 109 17.72 6.32 0.69
C GLY A 109 17.23 5.09 1.46
N PRO A 110 18.17 4.25 1.93
CA PRO A 110 17.84 2.98 2.57
C PRO A 110 17.03 3.17 3.86
N LEU A 111 16.15 2.22 4.11
CA LEU A 111 15.27 2.18 5.27
C LEU A 111 16.09 2.17 6.57
N GLY A 112 15.75 3.05 7.51
CA GLY A 112 16.44 3.20 8.80
C GLY A 112 17.56 4.25 8.76
N SER A 113 18.57 4.07 7.89
CA SER A 113 19.74 4.96 7.85
C SER A 113 19.40 6.40 7.50
N SER A 114 18.47 6.58 6.56
CA SER A 114 17.97 7.90 6.12
C SER A 114 17.16 8.64 7.18
N GLU A 115 16.55 7.91 8.10
CA GLU A 115 15.66 8.44 9.15
C GLU A 115 16.41 8.59 10.49
N GLY A 116 17.72 8.31 10.52
CA GLY A 116 18.53 8.34 11.75
C GLY A 116 18.12 7.28 12.79
N LEU A 117 17.42 6.22 12.36
CA LEU A 117 16.92 5.17 13.24
C LEU A 117 17.74 3.89 13.07
N PRO A 118 18.28 3.29 14.16
CA PRO A 118 18.83 1.95 14.10
C PRO A 118 17.78 0.97 13.57
N VAL A 119 18.18 0.14 12.61
CA VAL A 119 17.27 -0.79 11.90
C VAL A 119 16.54 -1.72 12.87
N GLU A 120 17.24 -2.19 13.91
CA GLU A 120 16.70 -3.02 14.97
C GLU A 120 15.59 -2.31 15.75
N ARG A 121 15.79 -1.03 16.08
CA ARG A 121 14.82 -0.23 16.81
C ARG A 121 13.58 0.03 15.97
N MET A 122 13.76 0.33 14.69
CA MET A 122 12.66 0.49 13.75
C MET A 122 11.86 -0.81 13.61
N ARG A 123 12.53 -1.95 13.38
CA ARG A 123 11.89 -3.27 13.31
C ARG A 123 11.07 -3.56 14.55
N LEU A 124 11.63 -3.32 15.74
CA LEU A 124 10.93 -3.55 17.00
C LEU A 124 9.67 -2.70 17.14
N ARG A 125 9.71 -1.42 16.72
CA ARG A 125 8.52 -0.55 16.71
C ARG A 125 7.45 -1.06 15.73
N ILE A 126 7.85 -1.48 14.54
CA ILE A 126 6.93 -2.03 13.53
C ILE A 126 6.31 -3.34 14.03
N GLU A 127 7.10 -4.26 14.59
CA GLU A 127 6.61 -5.51 15.19
C GLU A 127 5.60 -5.25 16.32
N GLY A 128 5.89 -4.27 17.18
CA GLY A 128 4.94 -3.86 18.22
C GLY A 128 3.60 -3.41 17.64
N ILE A 129 3.62 -2.64 16.55
CA ILE A 129 2.39 -2.17 15.89
C ILE A 129 1.68 -3.30 15.13
N ARG A 130 2.40 -4.23 14.51
CA ARG A 130 1.82 -5.42 13.86
C ARG A 130 0.94 -6.21 14.82
N LYS A 131 1.37 -6.37 16.08
CA LYS A 131 0.55 -7.01 17.14
C LYS A 131 -0.73 -6.22 17.47
N LEU A 132 -0.74 -4.92 17.22
CA LEU A 132 -1.90 -4.05 17.41
C LEU A 132 -2.83 -4.00 16.19
N VAL A 133 -2.41 -4.50 15.03
CA VAL A 133 -3.22 -4.46 13.79
C VAL A 133 -4.63 -5.02 14.00
N PRO A 134 -4.85 -6.18 14.67
CA PRO A 134 -6.21 -6.70 14.90
C PRO A 134 -7.12 -5.71 15.63
N TYR A 135 -6.58 -4.99 16.61
CA TYR A 135 -7.31 -3.99 17.38
C TYR A 135 -7.54 -2.71 16.56
N LEU A 136 -6.55 -2.27 15.78
CA LEU A 136 -6.70 -1.14 14.86
C LEU A 136 -7.80 -1.43 13.83
N ARG A 137 -7.86 -2.66 13.31
CA ARG A 137 -8.90 -3.12 12.39
C ARG A 137 -10.28 -3.16 13.03
N LEU A 138 -10.37 -3.58 14.29
CA LEU A 138 -11.63 -3.56 15.04
C LEU A 138 -12.16 -2.12 15.14
N VAL A 139 -11.32 -1.19 15.60
CA VAL A 139 -11.70 0.23 15.76
C VAL A 139 -12.02 0.89 14.43
N GLU A 140 -11.25 0.59 13.38
CA GLU A 140 -11.53 1.08 12.02
C GLU A 140 -12.89 0.58 11.53
N ARG A 141 -13.22 -0.70 11.76
CA ARG A 141 -14.53 -1.27 11.41
C ARG A 141 -15.67 -0.62 12.18
N GLU A 142 -15.47 -0.24 13.43
CA GLU A 142 -16.48 0.46 14.22
C GLU A 142 -16.66 1.92 13.80
N ARG A 143 -15.56 2.62 13.48
CA ARG A 143 -15.57 4.07 13.27
C ARG A 143 -15.67 4.51 11.80
N MET A 144 -15.20 3.71 10.86
CA MET A 144 -15.04 4.11 9.45
C MET A 144 -15.88 3.30 8.47
N ARG A 145 -16.64 2.29 8.92
CA ARG A 145 -17.47 1.50 8.00
C ARG A 145 -18.74 2.29 7.67
N ILE A 146 -18.73 2.97 6.53
CA ILE A 146 -19.78 3.90 6.10
C ILE A 146 -21.09 3.16 5.77
N HIS A 147 -21.04 1.86 5.43
CA HIS A 147 -22.22 1.08 5.10
C HIS A 147 -22.30 -0.21 5.94
N PRO A 148 -23.31 -0.37 6.82
CA PRO A 148 -23.79 -1.70 7.12
C PRO A 148 -24.30 -2.26 5.79
N LYS A 149 -23.73 -3.36 5.34
CA LYS A 149 -24.22 -4.07 4.16
C LYS A 149 -25.56 -4.70 4.56
N THR A 150 -26.66 -3.99 4.33
CA THR A 150 -28.00 -4.56 4.38
C THR A 150 -28.15 -5.55 3.24
N GLU A 151 -28.93 -6.62 3.43
CA GLU A 151 -29.22 -7.58 2.35
C GLU A 151 -29.78 -6.89 1.10
N GLU A 152 -30.53 -5.81 1.29
CA GLU A 152 -31.10 -4.96 0.23
C GLU A 152 -30.05 -4.28 -0.66
N ALA A 153 -28.82 -4.05 -0.17
CA ALA A 153 -27.74 -3.46 -0.98
C ALA A 153 -27.06 -4.51 -1.90
N TYR A 154 -27.41 -5.78 -1.74
CA TYR A 154 -26.90 -6.92 -2.52
C TYR A 154 -27.93 -7.53 -3.49
N LEU A 155 -29.21 -7.13 -3.37
CA LEU A 155 -30.31 -7.47 -4.26
C LEU A 155 -30.43 -6.42 -5.38
#